data_AF-A0A329WS26-F1
#
_entry.id   AF-A0A329WS26-F1
#
_cell.length_a   1.000
_cell.length_b   1.000
_cell.length_c   1.000
_cell.angle_alpha   90.00
_cell.angle_beta   90.00
_cell.angle_gamma   90.00
#
_symmetry.space_group_name_H-M   'P 1'
#
loop_
_entity.id
_entity.type
_entity.pdbx_description
1 polymer ?
#
loop_
_entity_poly.entity_id
_entity_poly.type
_entity_poly.pdbx_seq_one_letter_code
_entity_poly.pdbx_strand_id
1 'polypeptide(L)'
;MKIKNHKNTLLYRAKEISKLSKKTFKKEALFFNFFIVYIVSVFILRLDTPILEYIDYSMSIILLIIMFSTANKISNEFSLLKKGFKKEYSHDKKPNFFYKIFTLSIITILLILVSIPFLYILNHIHYDFSLKLFLNTIMSSYIYLIVIIFSKPE
;
A
#
# COMPACT_ATOMS: atom_id res chain seq x y z
N MET A 1 -12.31 -5.80 34.90
CA MET A 1 -13.44 -5.65 33.94
C MET A 1 -13.23 -4.58 32.84
N LYS A 2 -12.34 -3.57 32.99
CA LYS A 2 -12.07 -2.52 31.97
C LYS A 2 -11.38 -2.99 30.68
N ILE A 3 -10.50 -4.01 30.76
CA ILE A 3 -9.68 -4.48 29.61
C ILE A 3 -10.55 -5.10 28.49
N LYS A 4 -11.62 -5.81 28.86
CA LYS A 4 -12.54 -6.48 27.91
C LYS A 4 -13.32 -5.45 27.08
N ASN A 5 -13.67 -4.31 27.67
CA ASN A 5 -14.30 -3.20 26.94
C ASN A 5 -13.32 -2.54 25.96
N HIS A 6 -12.09 -2.26 26.37
CA HIS A 6 -11.12 -1.60 25.50
C HIS A 6 -10.76 -2.45 24.26
N LYS A 7 -10.55 -3.76 24.44
CA LYS A 7 -10.34 -4.71 23.33
C LYS A 7 -11.53 -4.70 22.37
N ASN A 8 -12.76 -4.74 22.88
CA ASN A 8 -13.97 -4.72 22.05
C ASN A 8 -14.14 -3.39 21.30
N THR A 9 -13.79 -2.26 21.91
CA THR A 9 -13.84 -0.94 21.24
C THR A 9 -12.82 -0.84 20.10
N LEU A 10 -11.59 -1.34 20.29
CA LEU A 10 -10.58 -1.39 19.24
C LEU A 10 -11.00 -2.29 18.08
N LEU A 11 -11.58 -3.46 18.38
CA LEU A 11 -12.07 -4.41 17.38
C LEU A 11 -13.24 -3.84 16.58
N TYR A 12 -14.15 -3.11 17.23
CA TYR A 12 -15.23 -2.39 16.58
C TYR A 12 -14.70 -1.29 15.63
N ARG A 13 -13.72 -0.48 16.07
CA ARG A 13 -13.08 0.54 15.21
C ARG A 13 -12.34 -0.08 14.03
N ALA A 14 -11.61 -1.17 14.23
CA ALA A 14 -10.96 -1.89 13.14
C ALA A 14 -11.98 -2.39 12.09
N LYS A 15 -13.17 -2.81 12.54
CA LYS A 15 -14.27 -3.21 11.66
C LYS A 15 -14.89 -2.03 10.91
N GLU A 16 -15.01 -0.86 11.52
CA GLU A 16 -15.47 0.36 10.82
C GLU A 16 -14.45 0.87 9.81
N ILE A 17 -13.17 0.94 10.19
CA ILE A 17 -12.08 1.37 9.30
C ILE A 17 -11.98 0.42 8.09
N SER A 18 -12.05 -0.89 8.31
CA SER A 18 -12.03 -1.86 7.21
C SER A 18 -13.25 -1.76 6.30
N LYS A 19 -14.44 -1.50 6.85
CA LYS A 19 -15.66 -1.30 6.05
C LYS A 19 -15.61 -0.01 5.22
N LEU A 20 -15.08 1.07 5.80
CA LEU A 20 -14.88 2.35 5.12
C LEU A 20 -13.84 2.21 4.00
N SER A 21 -12.66 1.68 4.31
CA SER A 21 -11.59 1.42 3.35
C SER A 21 -12.06 0.58 2.16
N LYS A 22 -12.79 -0.53 2.42
CA LYS A 22 -13.32 -1.40 1.37
C LYS A 22 -14.28 -0.68 0.41
N LYS A 23 -15.02 0.33 0.89
CA LYS A 23 -15.90 1.14 0.07
C LYS A 23 -15.12 2.20 -0.71
N THR A 24 -14.15 2.86 -0.07
CA THR A 24 -13.35 3.95 -0.66
C THR A 24 -12.44 3.46 -1.78
N PHE A 25 -11.80 2.30 -1.61
CA PHE A 25 -10.79 1.76 -2.54
C PHE A 25 -11.31 0.65 -3.46
N LYS A 26 -12.64 0.46 -3.56
CA LYS A 26 -13.23 -0.67 -4.31
C LYS A 26 -12.76 -0.70 -5.78
N LYS A 27 -12.68 0.45 -6.45
CA LYS A 27 -12.30 0.55 -7.87
C LYS A 27 -10.80 0.29 -8.05
N GLU A 28 -9.99 0.91 -7.20
CA GLU A 28 -8.53 0.72 -7.19
C GLU A 28 -8.15 -0.73 -6.92
N ALA A 29 -8.78 -1.36 -5.92
CA ALA A 29 -8.56 -2.77 -5.60
C ALA A 29 -8.93 -3.71 -6.76
N LEU A 30 -10.04 -3.43 -7.46
CA LEU A 30 -10.43 -4.17 -8.66
C LEU A 30 -9.39 -4.03 -9.77
N PHE A 31 -8.86 -2.83 -9.98
CA PHE A 31 -7.79 -2.60 -10.95
C PHE A 31 -6.49 -3.32 -10.56
N PHE A 32 -6.06 -3.24 -9.30
CA PHE A 32 -4.86 -3.96 -8.84
C PHE A 32 -5.00 -5.47 -9.01
N ASN A 33 -6.19 -6.02 -8.77
CA ASN A 33 -6.45 -7.44 -9.05
C ASN A 33 -6.33 -7.75 -10.55
N PHE A 34 -6.86 -6.89 -11.42
CA PHE A 34 -6.73 -7.05 -12.87
C PHE A 34 -5.27 -6.96 -13.32
N PHE A 35 -4.50 -6.01 -12.76
CA PHE A 35 -3.07 -5.87 -13.02
C PHE A 35 -2.28 -7.11 -12.60
N ILE A 36 -2.58 -7.68 -11.42
CA ILE A 36 -1.96 -8.93 -10.96
C ILE A 36 -2.28 -10.08 -11.93
N VAL A 37 -3.54 -10.21 -12.36
CA VAL A 37 -3.94 -11.23 -13.34
C VAL A 37 -3.20 -11.04 -14.66
N TYR A 38 -3.06 -9.80 -15.13
CA TYR A 38 -2.29 -9.48 -16.33
C TYR A 38 -0.83 -9.94 -16.21
N ILE A 39 -0.11 -9.51 -15.16
CA ILE A 39 1.31 -9.87 -14.95
C ILE A 39 1.49 -11.39 -14.83
N VAL A 40 0.62 -12.06 -14.08
CA VAL A 40 0.68 -13.53 -13.93
C VAL A 40 0.38 -14.23 -15.25
N SER A 41 -0.54 -13.71 -16.06
CA SER A 41 -0.85 -14.29 -17.37
C SER A 41 0.32 -14.15 -18.34
N VAL A 42 0.93 -12.97 -18.41
CA VAL A 42 2.14 -12.73 -19.24
C VAL A 42 3.28 -13.64 -18.79
N PHE A 43 3.46 -13.81 -17.48
CA PHE A 43 4.47 -14.71 -16.91
C PHE A 43 4.24 -16.20 -17.25
N ILE A 44 3.03 -16.72 -17.02
CA ILE A 44 2.71 -18.15 -17.23
C ILE A 44 2.74 -18.51 -18.72
N LEU A 45 2.14 -17.66 -19.55
CA LEU A 45 1.99 -17.93 -20.99
C LEU A 45 3.24 -17.56 -21.79
N ARG A 46 4.25 -16.94 -21.16
CA ARG A 46 5.50 -16.49 -21.79
C ARG A 46 5.25 -15.77 -23.11
N LEU A 47 4.35 -14.78 -23.05
CA LEU A 47 3.91 -14.11 -24.25
C LEU A 47 4.96 -13.08 -24.70
N ASP A 48 5.64 -13.38 -25.80
CA ASP A 48 6.74 -12.57 -26.34
C ASP A 48 6.35 -11.88 -27.66
N THR A 49 5.09 -11.43 -27.78
CA THR A 49 4.62 -10.71 -28.97
C THR A 49 4.83 -9.19 -28.83
N PRO A 50 5.26 -8.47 -29.88
CA PRO A 50 5.49 -7.01 -29.82
C PRO A 50 4.23 -6.20 -29.48
N ILE A 51 3.04 -6.74 -29.74
CA ILE A 51 1.76 -6.13 -29.36
C ILE A 51 1.67 -5.95 -27.83
N LEU A 52 2.31 -6.83 -27.05
CA LEU A 52 2.28 -6.75 -25.59
C LEU A 52 3.07 -5.58 -25.04
N GLU A 53 4.06 -5.07 -25.76
CA GLU A 53 4.79 -3.87 -25.34
C GLU A 53 3.83 -2.66 -25.25
N TYR A 54 2.96 -2.50 -26.25
CA TYR A 54 1.96 -1.43 -26.27
C TYR A 54 0.88 -1.63 -25.20
N ILE A 55 0.49 -2.88 -24.94
CA ILE A 55 -0.43 -3.23 -23.85
C ILE A 55 0.22 -2.89 -22.50
N ASP A 56 1.51 -3.18 -22.32
CA ASP A 56 2.25 -2.91 -21.09
C ASP A 56 2.41 -1.41 -20.81
N TYR A 57 2.66 -0.61 -21.86
CA TYR A 57 2.63 0.86 -21.73
C TYR A 57 1.25 1.37 -21.38
N SER A 58 0.20 0.83 -21.99
CA SER A 58 -1.18 1.19 -21.67
C SER A 58 -1.53 0.86 -20.21
N MET A 59 -1.13 -0.32 -19.75
CA MET A 59 -1.25 -0.74 -18.34
C MET A 59 -0.51 0.20 -17.40
N SER A 60 0.68 0.65 -17.77
CA SER A 60 1.50 1.57 -16.97
C SER A 60 0.84 2.93 -16.80
N ILE A 61 0.25 3.48 -17.86
CA ILE A 61 -0.48 4.74 -17.80
C ILE A 61 -1.68 4.62 -16.85
N ILE A 62 -2.45 3.53 -16.98
CA ILE A 62 -3.62 3.31 -16.11
C ILE A 62 -3.18 3.09 -14.65
N LEU A 63 -2.09 2.33 -14.44
CA LEU A 63 -1.50 2.08 -13.13
C LEU A 63 -1.11 3.40 -12.45
N LEU A 64 -0.48 4.31 -13.19
CA LEU A 64 -0.10 5.62 -12.68
C LEU A 64 -1.32 6.45 -12.23
N ILE A 65 -2.38 6.48 -13.05
CA ILE A 65 -3.64 7.18 -12.70
C ILE A 65 -4.25 6.60 -11.42
N ILE A 66 -4.28 5.27 -11.31
CA ILE A 66 -4.82 4.57 -10.14
C ILE A 66 -3.98 4.84 -8.89
N MET A 67 -2.66 4.91 -9.02
CA MET A 67 -1.77 5.26 -7.92
C MET A 67 -2.00 6.69 -7.42
N PHE A 68 -2.16 7.67 -8.32
CA PHE A 68 -2.53 9.04 -7.94
C PHE A 68 -3.89 9.10 -7.24
N SER A 69 -4.90 8.39 -7.77
CA SER A 69 -6.22 8.28 -7.12
C SER A 69 -6.10 7.70 -5.71
N THR A 70 -5.31 6.63 -5.57
CA THR A 70 -5.07 5.95 -4.29
C THR A 70 -4.38 6.89 -3.30
N ALA A 71 -3.32 7.58 -3.71
CA ALA A 71 -2.60 8.53 -2.88
C ALA A 71 -3.50 9.67 -2.38
N ASN A 72 -4.32 10.24 -3.26
CA ASN A 72 -5.28 11.29 -2.90
C ASN A 72 -6.33 10.80 -1.89
N LYS A 73 -6.86 9.60 -2.08
CA LYS A 73 -7.82 8.98 -1.15
C LYS A 73 -7.20 8.69 0.22
N ILE A 74 -5.98 8.14 0.24
CA ILE A 74 -5.22 7.89 1.47
C ILE A 74 -4.99 9.21 2.21
N SER A 75 -4.56 10.27 1.51
CA SER A 75 -4.35 11.59 2.11
C SER A 75 -5.63 12.15 2.74
N ASN A 76 -6.76 12.06 2.03
CA ASN A 76 -8.05 12.50 2.53
C ASN A 76 -8.50 11.70 3.76
N GLU A 77 -8.44 10.36 3.74
CA GLU A 77 -8.81 9.53 4.89
C GLU A 77 -7.88 9.76 6.08
N PHE A 78 -6.57 9.90 5.83
CA PHE A 78 -5.59 10.19 6.88
C PHE A 78 -5.87 11.53 7.55
N SER A 79 -6.28 12.55 6.79
CA SER A 79 -6.66 13.86 7.33
C SER A 79 -7.88 13.76 8.27
N LEU A 80 -8.87 12.93 7.93
CA LEU A 80 -10.07 12.70 8.74
C LEU A 80 -9.73 11.94 10.02
N LEU A 81 -8.94 10.87 9.91
CA LEU A 81 -8.45 10.11 11.06
C LEU A 81 -7.66 11.00 12.01
N LYS A 82 -6.73 11.81 11.49
CA LYS A 82 -5.92 12.75 12.29
C LYS A 82 -6.79 13.75 13.07
N LYS A 83 -7.87 14.27 12.46
CA LYS A 83 -8.84 15.16 13.14
C LYS A 83 -9.60 14.44 14.26
N GLY A 84 -10.00 13.19 14.04
CA GLY A 84 -10.66 12.34 15.05
C GLY A 84 -9.76 12.03 16.24
N PHE A 85 -8.52 11.58 15.97
CA PHE A 85 -7.55 11.25 17.02
C PHE A 85 -7.12 12.47 17.85
N LYS A 86 -6.93 13.64 17.23
CA LYS A 86 -6.55 14.88 17.95
C LYS A 86 -7.62 15.35 18.95
N LYS A 87 -8.89 15.02 18.71
CA LYS A 87 -10.01 15.33 19.64
C LYS A 87 -10.07 14.40 20.86
N GLU A 88 -9.59 13.16 20.73
CA GLU A 88 -9.70 12.12 21.77
C GLU A 88 -8.43 11.95 22.61
N TYR A 89 -7.27 12.24 22.02
CA TYR A 89 -5.96 12.04 22.65
C TYR A 89 -5.15 13.35 22.64
N SER A 90 -5.56 14.32 23.47
CA SER A 90 -4.75 15.54 23.71
C SER A 90 -3.53 15.28 24.61
N HIS A 91 -3.33 14.04 25.07
CA HIS A 91 -2.31 13.64 26.04
C HIS A 91 -1.48 12.41 25.59
N ASP A 92 -1.18 12.28 24.30
CA ASP A 92 -0.31 11.19 23.86
C ASP A 92 1.18 11.56 23.96
N LYS A 93 1.87 10.83 24.85
CA LYS A 93 3.32 10.77 24.92
C LYS A 93 3.90 10.44 23.55
N LYS A 94 5.02 11.08 23.20
CA LYS A 94 5.74 10.85 21.95
C LYS A 94 6.06 9.34 21.78
N PRO A 95 5.92 8.78 20.57
CA PRO A 95 6.21 7.37 20.35
C PRO A 95 7.68 7.11 20.68
N ASN A 96 7.92 6.20 21.64
CA ASN A 96 9.25 5.82 22.08
C ASN A 96 10.04 5.20 20.91
N PHE A 97 11.36 5.33 20.91
CA PHE A 97 12.28 4.82 19.88
C PHE A 97 12.04 3.33 19.55
N PHE A 98 11.79 2.51 20.57
CA PHE A 98 11.44 1.08 20.40
C PHE A 98 10.19 0.87 19.55
N TYR A 99 9.18 1.72 19.69
CA TYR A 99 7.95 1.64 18.88
C TYR A 99 8.22 2.03 17.42
N LYS A 100 9.10 3.00 17.17
CA LYS A 100 9.53 3.37 15.81
C LYS A 100 10.23 2.18 15.13
N ILE A 101 11.16 1.52 15.82
CA ILE A 101 11.88 0.33 15.31
C ILE A 101 10.91 -0.82 15.04
N PHE A 102 10.01 -1.12 15.97
CA PHE A 102 9.03 -2.20 15.80
C PHE A 102 8.08 -1.93 14.62
N THR A 103 7.66 -0.68 14.44
CA THR A 103 6.84 -0.29 13.28
C THR A 103 7.62 -0.46 11.99
N LEU A 104 8.89 -0.03 11.96
CA LEU A 104 9.75 -0.17 10.80
C LEU A 104 9.93 -1.65 10.42
N SER A 105 10.22 -2.52 11.38
CA SER A 105 10.45 -3.95 11.10
C SER A 105 9.24 -4.63 10.48
N ILE A 106 8.02 -4.31 10.94
CA ILE A 106 6.78 -4.80 10.33
C ILE A 106 6.66 -4.34 8.87
N ILE A 107 6.91 -3.05 8.61
CA ILE A 107 6.82 -2.50 7.26
C ILE A 107 7.89 -3.14 6.36
N THR A 108 9.12 -3.34 6.85
CA THR A 108 10.18 -4.03 6.09
C THR A 108 9.78 -5.45 5.72
N ILE A 109 9.22 -6.22 6.65
CA ILE A 109 8.76 -7.59 6.38
C ILE A 109 7.66 -7.59 5.31
N LEU A 110 6.69 -6.67 5.41
CA LEU A 110 5.64 -6.52 4.40
C LEU A 110 6.19 -6.18 3.02
N LEU A 111 7.18 -5.27 2.96
CA LEU A 111 7.84 -4.90 1.71
C LEU A 111 8.51 -6.11 1.08
N ILE A 112 9.27 -6.89 1.85
CA ILE A 112 9.97 -8.09 1.37
C ILE A 112 8.94 -9.10 0.83
N LEU A 113 7.89 -9.37 1.59
CA LEU A 113 6.85 -10.34 1.23
C LEU A 113 6.14 -9.98 -0.08
N VAL A 114 5.90 -8.68 -0.31
CA VAL A 114 5.33 -8.20 -1.57
C VAL A 114 6.36 -8.20 -2.70
N SER A 115 7.60 -7.78 -2.43
CA SER A 115 8.59 -7.55 -3.49
C SER A 115 9.17 -8.82 -4.08
N ILE A 116 9.36 -9.89 -3.29
CA ILE A 116 9.99 -11.14 -3.76
C ILE A 116 9.27 -11.75 -4.97
N PRO A 117 7.94 -11.99 -4.95
CA PRO A 117 7.23 -12.55 -6.10
C PRO A 117 7.37 -11.69 -7.36
N PHE A 118 7.28 -10.37 -7.22
CA PHE A 118 7.36 -9.45 -8.35
C PHE A 118 8.78 -9.35 -8.92
N LEU A 119 9.82 -9.35 -8.08
CA LEU A 119 11.22 -9.41 -8.55
C LEU A 119 11.53 -10.73 -9.25
N TYR A 120 10.94 -11.83 -8.79
CA TYR A 120 11.07 -13.12 -9.47
C TYR A 120 10.44 -13.09 -10.86
N ILE A 121 9.20 -12.58 -10.96
CA ILE A 121 8.49 -12.43 -12.24
C ILE A 121 9.24 -11.47 -13.18
N LEU A 122 9.79 -10.38 -12.66
CA LEU A 122 10.54 -9.37 -13.41
C LEU A 122 11.69 -9.97 -14.22
N ASN A 123 12.38 -10.97 -13.66
CA ASN A 123 13.51 -11.61 -14.33
C ASN A 123 13.10 -12.55 -15.49
N HIS A 124 11.81 -12.77 -15.69
CA HIS A 124 11.28 -13.80 -16.60
C HIS A 124 10.27 -13.26 -17.61
N ILE A 125 9.91 -11.97 -17.52
CA ILE A 125 9.06 -11.29 -18.50
C ILE A 125 9.92 -10.38 -19.37
N HIS A 126 9.68 -10.37 -20.68
CA HIS A 126 10.37 -9.48 -21.61
C HIS A 126 9.84 -8.02 -21.55
N TYR A 127 8.51 -7.86 -21.50
CA TYR A 127 7.84 -6.57 -21.40
C TYR A 127 7.43 -6.28 -19.95
N ASP A 128 8.27 -5.54 -19.24
CA ASP A 128 8.21 -5.42 -17.78
C ASP A 128 8.09 -3.98 -17.26
N PHE A 129 7.79 -3.02 -18.14
CA PHE A 129 7.76 -1.61 -17.79
C PHE A 129 6.70 -1.30 -16.73
N SER A 130 5.50 -1.88 -16.87
CA SER A 130 4.42 -1.73 -15.89
C SER A 130 4.77 -2.31 -14.52
N LEU A 131 5.51 -3.42 -14.50
CA LEU A 131 5.97 -4.09 -13.29
C LEU A 131 7.10 -3.31 -12.61
N LYS A 132 8.05 -2.77 -13.39
CA LYS A 132 9.09 -1.84 -12.91
C LYS A 132 8.46 -0.59 -12.30
N LEU A 133 7.49 0.00 -12.97
CA LEU A 133 6.74 1.16 -12.45
C LEU A 133 6.06 0.81 -11.12
N PHE A 134 5.38 -0.35 -11.06
CA PHE A 134 4.74 -0.83 -9.85
C PHE A 134 5.70 -0.95 -8.67
N LEU A 135 6.83 -1.63 -8.86
CA LEU A 135 7.85 -1.81 -7.83
C LEU A 135 8.47 -0.48 -7.39
N ASN A 136 8.77 0.41 -8.33
CA ASN A 136 9.31 1.75 -8.02
C ASN A 136 8.35 2.56 -7.15
N THR A 137 7.05 2.51 -7.41
CA THR A 137 6.06 3.21 -6.58
C THR A 137 5.98 2.63 -5.17
N ILE A 138 6.04 1.29 -5.03
CA ILE A 138 6.07 0.66 -3.71
C ILE A 138 7.33 1.08 -2.93
N MET A 139 8.50 1.04 -3.57
CA MET A 139 9.77 1.44 -2.96
C MET A 139 9.76 2.91 -2.55
N SER A 140 9.25 3.80 -3.42
CA SER A 140 9.10 5.22 -3.12
C SER A 140 8.18 5.45 -1.91
N SER A 141 7.04 4.76 -1.87
CA SER A 141 6.09 4.83 -0.75
C SER A 141 6.71 4.32 0.56
N TYR A 142 7.52 3.26 0.48
CA TYR A 142 8.24 2.72 1.63
C TYR A 142 9.28 3.71 2.19
N ILE A 143 10.09 4.31 1.32
CA ILE A 143 11.06 5.35 1.72
C ILE A 143 10.32 6.53 2.37
N TYR A 144 9.22 6.97 1.78
CA TYR A 144 8.39 8.03 2.35
C TYR A 144 7.87 7.70 3.75
N LEU A 145 7.44 6.45 3.99
CA LEU A 145 7.02 5.99 5.32
C LEU A 145 8.16 6.00 6.33
N ILE A 146 9.37 5.58 5.94
CA ILE A 146 10.57 5.68 6.79
C ILE A 146 10.78 7.12 7.23
N VAL A 147 10.80 8.05 6.27
CA VAL A 147 10.96 9.48 6.56
C VAL A 147 9.90 9.95 7.56
N ILE A 148 8.61 9.63 7.36
CA ILE A 148 7.56 10.02 8.31
C ILE A 148 7.79 9.48 9.73
N ILE A 149 8.23 8.22 9.86
CA ILE A 149 8.45 7.58 11.17
C ILE A 149 9.56 8.28 11.96
N PHE A 150 10.63 8.68 11.28
CA PHE A 150 11.81 9.29 11.91
C PHE A 150 11.75 10.82 11.96
N SER A 151 11.08 11.50 11.04
CA SER A 151 11.01 12.97 10.96
C SER A 151 10.04 13.63 11.95
N LYS A 152 9.24 12.87 12.72
CA LYS A 152 8.47 13.47 13.82
C LYS A 152 9.43 13.83 14.98
N PRO A 153 9.56 15.12 15.34
CA PRO A 153 10.51 15.58 16.35
C PRO A 153 10.19 15.03 17.74
N GLU A 154 11.27 14.73 18.47
CA GLU A 154 11.30 14.41 19.90
C GLU A 154 10.81 15.54 20.80
#